data_AF-A0A191ZZZ5-F1
#
_entry.id   AF-A0A191ZZZ5-F1
#
_cell.length_a   1.000
_cell.length_b   1.000
_cell.length_c   1.000
_cell.angle_alpha   90.00
_cell.angle_beta   90.00
_cell.angle_gamma   90.00
#
_symmetry.space_group_name_H-M   'P 1'
#
loop_
_entity.id
_entity.type
_entity.pdbx_description
1 polymer ?
#
loop_
_entity_poly.entity_id
_entity_poly.type
_entity_poly.pdbx_seq_one_letter_code
_entity_poly.pdbx_strand_id
1 'polypeptide(L)'
;MTLPATASTETPRARRIIVAITGASGAIYGVRLLQVLQGLRESAGVESHLLMSPAGLMNVQHELHMAREEVEALAHVVHNVRDIGATIASGSFSAEAMVVAPCSMRTLAAVAHGLSDNLIARAADVTLKERRRLILMVRETPLNLAHLRNMTAVTEMGGIVFPPVPGFYQRPKTIDDLVDHTVGRVLDLLGLPQTLAPGWPGLHSAG
;
A
#
# COMPACT_ATOMS: atom_id res chain seq x y z
N MET A 1 -5.83 -49.28 10.82
CA MET A 1 -7.04 -48.54 10.42
C MET A 1 -6.60 -47.15 9.98
N THR A 2 -6.24 -47.00 8.71
CA THR A 2 -5.81 -45.75 8.10
C THR A 2 -7.05 -44.96 7.71
N LEU A 3 -7.29 -43.81 8.35
CA LEU A 3 -8.32 -42.87 7.94
C LEU A 3 -7.90 -42.23 6.60
N PRO A 4 -8.78 -42.14 5.60
CA PRO A 4 -8.47 -41.44 4.37
C PRO A 4 -8.39 -39.94 4.65
N ALA A 5 -7.30 -39.31 4.20
CA ALA A 5 -7.17 -37.86 4.22
C ALA A 5 -8.20 -37.26 3.25
N THR A 6 -9.22 -36.60 3.80
CA THR A 6 -10.13 -35.77 3.03
C THR A 6 -9.35 -34.55 2.55
N ALA A 7 -9.10 -34.48 1.25
CA ALA A 7 -8.62 -33.26 0.61
C ALA A 7 -9.71 -32.19 0.77
N SER A 8 -9.53 -31.31 1.76
CA SER A 8 -10.33 -30.11 1.91
C SER A 8 -10.13 -29.24 0.67
N THR A 9 -11.18 -29.08 -0.13
CA THR A 9 -11.27 -28.08 -1.18
C THR A 9 -11.29 -26.71 -0.52
N GLU A 10 -10.11 -26.19 -0.18
CA GLU A 10 -9.94 -24.83 0.30
C GLU A 10 -10.34 -23.88 -0.83
N THR A 11 -11.47 -23.19 -0.67
CA THR A 11 -11.79 -22.01 -1.47
C THR A 11 -10.59 -21.07 -1.46
N PRO A 12 -10.12 -20.55 -2.62
CA PRO A 12 -8.98 -19.65 -2.67
C PRO A 12 -9.21 -18.49 -1.71
N ARG A 13 -8.33 -18.37 -0.73
CA ARG A 13 -8.44 -17.32 0.29
C ARG A 13 -8.22 -15.97 -0.37
N ALA A 14 -9.16 -15.03 -0.17
CA ALA A 14 -9.06 -13.68 -0.72
C ALA A 14 -7.72 -13.03 -0.34
N ARG A 15 -7.07 -12.41 -1.33
CA ARG A 15 -5.81 -11.68 -1.17
C ARG A 15 -6.09 -10.32 -0.56
N ARG A 16 -5.95 -10.26 0.76
CA ARG A 16 -6.30 -9.06 1.54
C ARG A 16 -5.18 -8.04 1.55
N ILE A 17 -5.42 -6.88 0.96
CA ILE A 17 -4.45 -5.78 0.87
C ILE A 17 -4.98 -4.59 1.67
N ILE A 18 -4.19 -4.12 2.64
CA ILE A 18 -4.48 -2.89 3.38
C ILE A 18 -3.86 -1.72 2.62
N VAL A 19 -4.63 -0.65 2.40
CA VAL A 19 -4.15 0.62 1.83
C VAL A 19 -4.43 1.73 2.82
N ALA A 20 -3.40 2.47 3.20
CA ALA A 20 -3.54 3.66 4.04
C ALA A 20 -3.11 4.92 3.28
N ILE A 21 -3.96 5.94 3.25
CA ILE A 21 -3.66 7.26 2.70
C ILE A 21 -3.35 8.21 3.86
N THR A 22 -2.15 8.79 3.86
CA THR A 22 -1.69 9.66 4.96
C THR A 22 -1.31 11.05 4.48
N GLY A 23 -1.03 11.96 5.42
CA GLY A 23 -0.81 13.38 5.17
C GLY A 23 0.55 13.71 4.58
N ALA A 24 0.92 13.08 3.47
CA ALA A 24 1.93 13.56 2.54
C ALA A 24 1.25 13.87 1.21
N SER A 25 1.81 14.80 0.45
CA SER A 25 1.27 15.10 -0.87
C SER A 25 1.54 13.95 -1.85
N GLY A 26 0.71 13.83 -2.88
CA GLY A 26 0.67 12.67 -3.79
C GLY A 26 -0.46 11.70 -3.43
N ALA A 27 -1.61 12.21 -2.98
CA ALA A 27 -2.81 11.42 -2.71
C ALA A 27 -3.23 10.57 -3.92
N ILE A 28 -2.89 11.03 -5.13
CA ILE A 28 -3.13 10.32 -6.40
C ILE A 28 -2.60 8.89 -6.39
N TYR A 29 -1.45 8.62 -5.75
CA TYR A 29 -0.88 7.27 -5.72
C TYR A 29 -1.76 6.29 -4.93
N GLY A 30 -2.31 6.73 -3.79
CA GLY A 30 -3.21 5.92 -2.98
C GLY A 30 -4.55 5.67 -3.66
N VAL A 31 -5.13 6.72 -4.24
CA VAL A 31 -6.39 6.63 -4.99
C VAL A 31 -6.22 5.73 -6.21
N ARG A 32 -5.15 5.94 -7.01
CA ARG A 32 -4.89 5.13 -8.19
C ARG A 32 -4.62 3.67 -7.84
N LEU A 33 -3.88 3.39 -6.76
CA LEU A 33 -3.71 2.02 -6.27
C LEU A 33 -5.06 1.36 -5.93
N LEU A 34 -5.97 2.07 -5.23
CA LEU A 34 -7.30 1.55 -4.92
C LEU A 34 -8.13 1.26 -6.17
N GLN A 35 -8.11 2.14 -7.17
CA GLN A 35 -8.78 1.93 -8.46
C GLN A 35 -8.28 0.65 -9.15
N VAL A 36 -6.97 0.42 -9.15
CA VAL A 36 -6.40 -0.78 -9.78
C VAL A 36 -6.75 -2.04 -8.98
N LEU A 37 -6.64 -2.00 -7.65
CA LEU A 37 -7.06 -3.12 -6.79
C LEU A 37 -8.56 -3.42 -6.93
N GLN A 38 -9.40 -2.40 -7.17
CA GLN A 38 -10.82 -2.58 -7.47
C GLN A 38 -11.04 -3.36 -8.79
N GLY A 39 -10.24 -3.11 -9.82
CA GLY A 39 -10.28 -3.89 -11.06
C GLY A 39 -9.79 -5.34 -10.91
N LEU A 40 -9.04 -5.64 -9.85
CA LEU A 40 -8.47 -6.97 -9.58
C LEU A 40 -9.32 -7.84 -8.63
N ARG A 41 -10.50 -7.34 -8.21
CA ARG A 41 -11.41 -8.02 -7.27
C ARG A 41 -11.76 -9.43 -7.71
N GLU A 42 -12.29 -9.56 -8.91
CA GLU A 42 -12.78 -10.83 -9.44
C GLU A 42 -11.66 -11.66 -10.06
N SER A 43 -10.78 -11.02 -10.83
CA SER A 43 -9.74 -11.69 -11.61
C SER A 43 -8.57 -12.22 -10.76
N ALA A 44 -8.26 -11.58 -9.63
CA ALA A 44 -7.17 -11.97 -8.74
C ALA A 44 -7.61 -12.19 -7.27
N GLY A 45 -8.93 -12.17 -7.00
CA GLY A 45 -9.47 -12.43 -5.66
C GLY A 45 -9.03 -11.41 -4.61
N VAL A 46 -8.81 -10.15 -5.01
CA VAL A 46 -8.29 -9.09 -4.13
C VAL A 46 -9.39 -8.51 -3.26
N GLU A 47 -9.17 -8.48 -1.94
CA GLU A 47 -10.02 -7.78 -0.96
C GLU A 47 -9.22 -6.60 -0.39
N SER A 48 -9.67 -5.37 -0.64
CA SER A 48 -8.99 -4.15 -0.22
C SER A 48 -9.61 -3.52 1.04
N HIS A 49 -8.75 -3.19 2.00
CA HIS A 49 -9.12 -2.49 3.24
C HIS A 49 -8.50 -1.08 3.25
N LEU A 50 -9.32 -0.05 3.40
CA LEU A 50 -8.88 1.34 3.39
C LEU A 50 -8.80 1.94 4.79
N LEU A 51 -7.73 2.71 5.02
CA LEU A 51 -7.58 3.67 6.11
C LEU A 51 -7.24 5.05 5.53
N MET A 52 -7.85 6.11 6.04
CA MET A 52 -7.45 7.48 5.70
C MET A 52 -7.24 8.29 6.96
N SER A 53 -6.01 8.81 7.14
CA SER A 53 -5.79 9.78 8.22
C SER A 53 -6.51 11.09 7.91
N PRO A 54 -6.87 11.92 8.91
CA PRO A 54 -7.48 13.22 8.66
C PRO A 54 -6.67 14.09 7.68
N ALA A 55 -5.34 14.08 7.81
CA ALA A 55 -4.45 14.80 6.89
C ALA A 55 -4.38 14.15 5.50
N GLY A 56 -4.49 12.82 5.40
CA GLY A 56 -4.62 12.14 4.11
C GLY A 56 -5.88 12.55 3.36
N LEU A 57 -7.02 12.64 4.05
CA LEU A 57 -8.26 13.13 3.43
C LEU A 57 -8.14 14.58 2.98
N MET A 58 -7.52 15.46 3.78
CA MET A 58 -7.30 16.85 3.35
C MET A 58 -6.51 16.93 2.05
N ASN A 59 -5.49 16.08 1.87
CA ASN A 59 -4.71 16.03 0.63
C ASN A 59 -5.52 15.46 -0.53
N VAL A 60 -6.35 14.42 -0.32
CA VAL A 60 -7.27 13.91 -1.35
C VAL A 60 -8.18 15.04 -1.87
N GLN A 61 -8.80 15.80 -0.95
CA GLN A 61 -9.71 16.88 -1.30
C GLN A 61 -8.97 18.04 -2.00
N HIS A 62 -7.78 18.38 -1.51
CA HIS A 62 -7.01 19.50 -2.05
C HIS A 62 -6.38 19.19 -3.41
N GLU A 63 -5.83 17.98 -3.59
CA GLU A 63 -5.05 17.62 -4.78
C GLU A 63 -5.90 17.03 -5.90
N LEU A 64 -7.00 16.34 -5.55
CA LEU A 64 -7.81 15.57 -6.51
C LEU A 64 -9.26 16.06 -6.61
N HIS A 65 -9.66 17.00 -5.75
CA HIS A 65 -11.05 17.47 -5.67
C HIS A 65 -12.07 16.35 -5.43
N MET A 66 -11.65 15.24 -4.81
CA MET A 66 -12.52 14.10 -4.50
C MET A 66 -13.09 14.21 -3.09
N ALA A 67 -14.36 13.85 -2.94
CA ALA A 67 -15.01 13.66 -1.66
C ALA A 67 -14.53 12.37 -0.97
N ARG A 68 -14.78 12.26 0.33
CA ARG A 68 -14.42 11.07 1.14
C ARG A 68 -15.07 9.81 0.56
N GLU A 69 -16.36 9.92 0.24
CA GLU A 69 -17.23 8.83 -0.16
C GLU A 69 -16.80 8.23 -1.50
N GLU A 70 -16.28 9.06 -2.41
CA GLU A 70 -15.74 8.63 -3.70
C GLU A 70 -14.52 7.71 -3.53
N VAL A 71 -13.62 8.06 -2.61
CA VAL A 71 -12.44 7.23 -2.32
C VAL A 71 -12.82 5.98 -1.53
N GLU A 72 -13.73 6.11 -0.57
CA GLU A 72 -14.23 4.99 0.23
C GLU A 72 -14.92 3.92 -0.63
N ALA A 73 -15.64 4.32 -1.68
CA ALA A 73 -16.28 3.41 -2.64
C ALA A 73 -15.29 2.54 -3.44
N LEU A 74 -14.01 2.92 -3.51
CA LEU A 74 -12.96 2.14 -4.20
C LEU A 74 -12.50 0.91 -3.39
N ALA A 75 -12.75 0.89 -2.08
CA ALA A 75 -12.36 -0.20 -1.18
C ALA A 75 -13.51 -1.20 -0.94
N HIS A 76 -13.21 -2.36 -0.37
CA HIS A 76 -14.26 -3.29 0.10
C HIS A 76 -14.68 -2.96 1.52
N VAL A 77 -13.70 -2.59 2.35
CA VAL A 77 -13.89 -2.28 3.75
C VAL A 77 -13.15 -0.99 4.05
N VAL A 78 -13.84 -0.07 4.71
CA VAL A 78 -13.25 1.18 5.21
C VAL A 78 -13.18 1.10 6.72
N HIS A 79 -12.00 1.37 7.28
CA HIS A 79 -11.75 1.35 8.71
C HIS A 79 -11.56 2.77 9.24
N ASN A 80 -12.10 3.04 10.42
CA ASN A 80 -11.83 4.30 11.11
C ASN A 80 -10.43 4.26 11.73
N VAL A 81 -9.58 5.26 11.46
CA VAL A 81 -8.20 5.33 11.98
C VAL A 81 -8.13 5.31 13.51
N ARG A 82 -9.21 5.68 14.21
CA ARG A 82 -9.29 5.64 15.68
C ARG A 82 -9.76 4.30 16.23
N ASP A 83 -10.27 3.41 15.39
CA ASP A 83 -10.82 2.12 15.82
C ASP A 83 -9.71 1.07 15.98
N ILE A 84 -8.98 1.12 17.09
CA ILE A 84 -7.95 0.12 17.41
C ILE A 84 -8.51 -1.30 17.65
N GLY A 85 -9.84 -1.47 17.70
CA GLY A 85 -10.52 -2.76 17.81
C GLY A 85 -10.82 -3.43 16.46
N ALA A 86 -10.55 -2.74 15.34
CA ALA A 86 -10.79 -3.27 14.00
C ALA A 86 -10.00 -4.55 13.71
N THR A 87 -10.50 -5.37 12.79
CA THR A 87 -9.90 -6.68 12.43
C THR A 87 -8.42 -6.58 12.05
N ILE A 88 -8.05 -5.54 11.30
CA ILE A 88 -6.67 -5.30 10.84
C ILE A 88 -5.68 -4.92 11.97
N ALA A 89 -6.17 -4.71 13.20
CA ALA A 89 -5.33 -4.52 14.39
C ALA A 89 -4.81 -5.84 15.00
N SER A 90 -5.23 -6.99 14.46
CA SER A 90 -4.85 -8.32 14.92
C SER A 90 -4.07 -9.10 13.86
N GLY A 91 -3.02 -9.80 14.28
CA GLY A 91 -2.26 -10.72 13.41
C GLY A 91 -3.07 -11.95 12.97
N SER A 92 -4.07 -12.38 13.75
CA SER A 92 -4.97 -13.47 13.35
C SER A 92 -5.80 -13.09 12.12
N PHE A 93 -6.04 -11.79 11.90
CA PHE A 93 -6.56 -11.29 10.64
C PHE A 93 -5.47 -11.30 9.59
N SER A 94 -5.36 -12.43 8.94
CA SER A 94 -5.73 -12.59 7.53
C SER A 94 -5.01 -11.82 6.39
N ALA A 95 -4.48 -10.63 6.64
CA ALA A 95 -3.99 -9.71 5.61
C ALA A 95 -2.67 -10.20 4.99
N GLU A 96 -2.49 -10.04 3.68
CA GLU A 96 -1.28 -10.46 2.97
C GLU A 96 -0.20 -9.35 2.98
N ALA A 97 -0.63 -8.11 2.81
CA ALA A 97 0.25 -6.95 2.75
C ALA A 97 -0.45 -5.66 3.16
N MET A 98 0.36 -4.64 3.45
CA MET A 98 -0.08 -3.27 3.68
C MET A 98 0.75 -2.30 2.84
N VAL A 99 0.08 -1.34 2.22
CA VAL A 99 0.69 -0.22 1.51
C VAL A 99 0.25 1.10 2.15
N VAL A 100 1.20 1.98 2.46
CA VAL A 100 0.90 3.36 2.86
C VAL A 100 1.24 4.29 1.70
N ALA A 101 0.22 4.83 1.03
CA ALA A 101 0.33 5.55 -0.23
C ALA A 101 -0.52 6.85 -0.21
N PRO A 102 0.11 8.04 -0.11
CA PRO A 102 1.49 8.27 0.27
C PRO A 102 1.71 8.07 1.78
N CYS A 103 2.97 7.88 2.17
CA CYS A 103 3.42 7.77 3.57
C CYS A 103 4.07 9.08 4.04
N SER A 104 3.44 9.73 5.02
CA SER A 104 3.98 10.92 5.68
C SER A 104 5.15 10.61 6.60
N MET A 105 6.04 11.58 6.83
CA MET A 105 7.16 11.41 7.75
C MET A 105 6.73 11.15 9.20
N ARG A 106 5.56 11.68 9.61
CA ARG A 106 4.95 11.36 10.90
C ARG A 106 4.55 9.88 10.96
N THR A 107 3.87 9.37 9.93
CA THR A 107 3.49 7.95 9.87
C THR A 107 4.73 7.04 9.83
N LEU A 108 5.73 7.39 9.01
CA LEU A 108 7.00 6.68 8.97
C LEU A 108 7.65 6.59 10.37
N ALA A 109 7.73 7.70 11.10
CA ALA A 109 8.27 7.72 12.45
C ALA A 109 7.47 6.83 13.41
N ALA A 110 6.14 6.90 13.36
CA ALA A 110 5.29 6.06 14.21
C ALA A 110 5.48 4.57 13.95
N VAL A 111 5.68 4.17 12.69
CA VAL A 111 6.00 2.78 12.31
C VAL A 111 7.41 2.40 12.75
N ALA A 112 8.41 3.23 12.47
CA ALA A 112 9.82 2.99 12.83
C ALA A 112 10.02 2.76 14.33
N HIS A 113 9.22 3.44 15.17
CA HIS A 113 9.28 3.35 16.63
C HIS A 113 8.21 2.45 17.25
N GLY A 114 7.39 1.76 16.45
CA GLY A 114 6.36 0.85 16.94
C GLY A 114 5.29 1.50 17.82
N LEU A 115 4.99 2.80 17.62
CA LEU A 115 4.14 3.57 18.54
C LEU A 115 2.70 3.04 18.63
N SER A 116 2.18 2.46 17.54
CA SER A 116 0.80 1.96 17.46
C SER A 116 -0.26 2.94 18.00
N ASP A 117 -0.03 4.24 17.82
CA ASP A 117 -0.82 5.35 18.37
C ASP A 117 -2.17 5.56 17.66
N ASN A 118 -2.40 4.85 16.56
CA ASN A 118 -3.65 4.78 15.80
C ASN A 118 -3.68 3.50 14.96
N LEU A 119 -4.81 3.22 14.31
CA LEU A 119 -5.00 1.98 13.54
C LEU A 119 -4.05 1.84 12.35
N ILE A 120 -3.58 2.93 11.72
CA ILE A 120 -2.58 2.84 10.63
C ILE A 120 -1.24 2.34 11.18
N ALA A 121 -0.73 2.97 12.24
CA ALA A 121 0.51 2.54 12.87
C ALA A 121 0.38 1.12 13.44
N ARG A 122 -0.78 0.78 14.02
CA ARG A 122 -1.05 -0.55 14.55
C ARG A 122 -1.13 -1.63 13.46
N ALA A 123 -1.80 -1.36 12.34
CA ALA A 123 -1.85 -2.30 11.22
C ALA A 123 -0.46 -2.52 10.59
N ALA A 124 0.37 -1.48 10.53
CA ALA A 124 1.76 -1.58 10.07
C ALA A 124 2.62 -2.41 11.03
N ASP A 125 2.50 -2.20 12.34
CA ASP A 125 3.15 -3.01 13.39
C ASP A 125 2.74 -4.49 13.28
N VAL A 126 1.43 -4.76 13.12
CA VAL A 126 0.92 -6.11 12.87
C VAL A 126 1.51 -6.70 11.58
N THR A 127 1.59 -5.92 10.51
CA THR A 127 2.16 -6.37 9.24
C THR A 127 3.62 -6.80 9.41
N LEU A 128 4.43 -5.99 10.11
CA LEU A 128 5.84 -6.30 10.36
C LEU A 128 6.03 -7.52 11.28
N LYS A 129 5.31 -7.58 12.42
CA LYS A 129 5.48 -8.68 13.38
C LYS A 129 5.05 -10.04 12.83
N GLU A 130 4.06 -10.04 11.93
CA GLU A 130 3.58 -11.25 11.22
C GLU A 130 4.43 -11.58 9.98
N ARG A 131 5.54 -10.85 9.76
CA ARG A 131 6.45 -11.03 8.61
C ARG A 131 5.76 -10.91 7.26
N ARG A 132 4.78 -10.01 7.18
CA ARG A 132 4.03 -9.68 5.97
C ARG A 132 4.64 -8.47 5.27
N ARG A 133 4.26 -8.27 4.02
CA ARG A 133 4.84 -7.20 3.20
C ARG A 133 4.25 -5.85 3.60
N LEU A 134 5.09 -4.97 4.15
CA LEU A 134 4.76 -3.57 4.39
C LEU A 134 5.49 -2.70 3.36
N ILE A 135 4.75 -1.91 2.58
CA ILE A 135 5.30 -0.98 1.58
C ILE A 135 4.95 0.44 2.02
N LEU A 136 5.95 1.29 2.22
CA LEU A 136 5.78 2.68 2.59
C LEU A 136 6.19 3.59 1.43
N MET A 137 5.21 4.26 0.80
CA MET A 137 5.46 5.24 -0.25
C MET A 137 5.84 6.60 0.36
N VAL A 138 7.01 6.64 0.98
CA VAL A 138 7.51 7.81 1.72
C VAL A 138 7.71 8.97 0.76
N ARG A 139 7.01 10.09 1.00
CA ARG A 139 7.09 11.27 0.14
C ARG A 139 7.47 12.50 0.96
N GLU A 140 8.71 12.96 0.77
CA GLU A 140 9.24 14.21 1.32
C GLU A 140 10.51 14.62 0.58
N THR A 141 10.78 15.91 0.49
CA THR A 141 12.08 16.43 0.05
C THR A 141 12.23 17.91 0.44
N PRO A 142 13.41 18.36 0.92
CA PRO A 142 14.61 17.58 1.24
C PRO A 142 14.43 16.71 2.50
N LEU A 143 15.32 15.74 2.68
CA LEU A 143 15.30 14.84 3.83
C LEU A 143 16.21 15.36 4.95
N ASN A 144 15.73 15.30 6.19
CA ASN A 144 16.57 15.48 7.37
C ASN A 144 17.06 14.10 7.89
N LEU A 145 17.96 14.11 8.87
CA LEU A 145 18.54 12.88 9.44
C LEU A 145 17.50 11.98 10.12
N ALA A 146 16.45 12.55 10.72
CA ALA A 146 15.39 11.75 11.34
C ALA A 146 14.62 10.94 10.30
N HIS A 147 14.30 11.55 9.14
CA HIS A 147 13.66 10.85 8.03
C HIS A 147 14.51 9.67 7.56
N LEU A 148 15.81 9.89 7.34
CA LEU A 148 16.74 8.85 6.90
C LEU A 148 16.84 7.70 7.92
N ARG A 149 17.03 8.01 9.21
CA ARG A 149 17.10 6.98 10.26
C ARG A 149 15.81 6.17 10.37
N ASN A 150 14.65 6.79 10.24
CA ASN A 150 13.38 6.09 10.29
C ASN A 150 13.17 5.20 9.06
N MET A 151 13.59 5.66 7.86
CA MET A 151 13.59 4.82 6.66
C MET A 151 14.53 3.62 6.81
N THR A 152 15.73 3.81 7.36
CA THR A 152 16.65 2.71 7.68
C THR A 152 16.02 1.73 8.64
N ALA A 153 15.49 2.20 9.78
CA ALA A 153 14.90 1.33 10.80
C ALA A 153 13.75 0.46 10.26
N VAL A 154 12.83 1.05 9.46
CA VAL A 154 11.76 0.27 8.83
C VAL A 154 12.31 -0.76 7.85
N THR A 155 13.34 -0.40 7.09
CA THR A 155 13.99 -1.32 6.15
C THR A 155 14.64 -2.50 6.88
N GLU A 156 15.33 -2.25 7.98
CA GLU A 156 15.94 -3.27 8.84
C GLU A 156 14.90 -4.21 9.48
N MET A 157 13.70 -3.71 9.76
CA MET A 157 12.57 -4.53 10.22
C MET A 157 11.95 -5.40 9.12
N GLY A 158 12.33 -5.20 7.85
CA GLY A 158 11.81 -5.92 6.68
C GLY A 158 10.69 -5.20 5.94
N GLY A 159 10.39 -3.94 6.31
CA GLY A 159 9.52 -3.08 5.52
C GLY A 159 10.21 -2.58 4.25
N ILE A 160 9.44 -2.19 3.25
CA ILE A 160 9.94 -1.68 1.98
C ILE A 160 9.69 -0.18 1.94
N VAL A 161 10.76 0.61 1.96
CA VAL A 161 10.69 2.05 1.71
C VAL A 161 10.72 2.28 0.20
N PHE A 162 9.57 2.67 -0.37
CA PHE A 162 9.36 2.82 -1.81
C PHE A 162 8.91 4.25 -2.16
N PRO A 163 9.78 5.26 -2.08
CA PRO A 163 9.40 6.63 -2.35
C PRO A 163 8.94 6.80 -3.81
N PRO A 164 7.91 7.63 -4.09
CA PRO A 164 7.49 7.90 -5.46
C PRO A 164 8.54 8.78 -6.18
N VAL A 165 9.53 8.12 -6.77
CA VAL A 165 10.60 8.73 -7.57
C VAL A 165 10.47 8.19 -9.00
N PRO A 166 9.62 8.80 -9.84
CA PRO A 166 9.20 8.19 -11.09
C PRO A 166 10.35 8.15 -12.11
N GLY A 167 10.42 7.06 -12.87
CA GLY A 167 11.41 6.85 -13.92
C GLY A 167 10.97 7.45 -15.26
N PHE A 168 11.92 7.98 -16.04
CA PHE A 168 11.64 8.62 -17.33
C PHE A 168 12.03 7.77 -18.54
N TYR A 169 12.57 6.57 -18.32
CA TYR A 169 13.06 5.68 -19.38
C TYR A 169 11.95 5.18 -20.31
N GLN A 170 10.68 5.20 -19.86
CA GLN A 170 9.51 4.86 -20.68
C GLN A 170 8.96 6.07 -21.47
N ARG A 171 9.61 7.24 -21.38
CA ARG A 171 9.21 8.49 -22.07
C ARG A 171 7.73 8.85 -21.87
N PRO A 172 7.28 8.96 -20.61
CA PRO A 172 5.89 9.27 -20.28
C PRO A 172 5.41 10.56 -20.94
N LYS A 173 4.13 10.60 -21.30
CA LYS A 173 3.46 11.73 -21.97
C LYS A 173 2.56 12.50 -21.03
N THR A 174 2.06 11.84 -19.99
CA THR A 174 1.15 12.42 -19.01
C THR A 174 1.68 12.24 -17.59
N ILE A 175 1.09 12.97 -16.64
CA ILE A 175 1.33 12.73 -15.21
C ILE A 175 0.78 11.35 -14.83
N ASP A 176 -0.35 10.95 -15.41
CA ASP A 176 -0.95 9.64 -15.16
C ASP A 176 0.00 8.50 -15.55
N ASP A 177 0.78 8.63 -16.62
CA ASP A 177 1.79 7.63 -16.99
C ASP A 177 2.87 7.45 -15.89
N LEU A 178 3.29 8.54 -15.25
CA LEU A 178 4.26 8.50 -14.14
C LEU A 178 3.65 7.85 -12.88
N VAL A 179 2.38 8.15 -12.62
CA VAL A 179 1.62 7.57 -11.49
C VAL A 179 1.40 6.08 -11.72
N ASP A 180 0.93 5.70 -12.91
CA ASP A 180 0.67 4.32 -13.31
C ASP A 180 1.92 3.48 -13.26
N HIS A 181 3.05 4.01 -13.73
CA HIS A 181 4.33 3.33 -13.61
C HIS A 181 4.68 3.05 -12.15
N THR A 182 4.57 4.05 -11.29
CA THR A 182 4.89 3.92 -9.85
C THR A 182 3.94 2.92 -9.17
N VAL A 183 2.63 2.98 -9.44
CA VAL A 183 1.62 2.05 -8.92
C VAL A 183 1.85 0.64 -9.45
N GLY A 184 2.21 0.49 -10.73
CA GLY A 184 2.58 -0.79 -11.34
C GLY A 184 3.74 -1.46 -10.61
N ARG A 185 4.77 -0.69 -10.23
CA ARG A 185 5.88 -1.20 -9.41
C ARG A 185 5.47 -1.60 -7.99
N VAL A 186 4.49 -0.93 -7.39
CA VAL A 186 3.89 -1.38 -6.11
C VAL A 186 3.14 -2.70 -6.29
N LEU A 187 2.39 -2.86 -7.39
CA LEU A 187 1.69 -4.10 -7.72
C LEU A 187 2.67 -5.26 -7.97
N ASP A 188 3.81 -5.00 -8.62
CA ASP A 188 4.91 -5.97 -8.76
C ASP A 188 5.41 -6.42 -7.40
N LEU A 189 5.66 -5.47 -6.47
CA LEU A 189 6.05 -5.79 -5.10
C LEU A 189 4.97 -6.58 -4.37
N LEU A 190 3.68 -6.32 -4.61
CA LEU A 190 2.56 -7.10 -4.07
C LEU A 190 2.43 -8.48 -4.73
N GLY A 191 3.10 -8.75 -5.84
CA GLY A 191 2.91 -9.97 -6.63
C GLY A 191 1.51 -10.04 -7.23
N LEU A 192 0.95 -8.90 -7.64
CA LEU A 192 -0.34 -8.79 -8.30
C LEU A 192 -0.14 -8.58 -9.80
N PRO A 193 -1.03 -9.12 -10.65
CA PRO A 193 -0.94 -8.92 -12.09
C PRO A 193 -1.15 -7.44 -12.44
N GLN A 194 -0.31 -6.91 -13.34
CA GLN A 194 -0.37 -5.51 -13.76
C GLN A 194 0.21 -5.34 -15.18
N THR A 195 -0.28 -4.32 -15.89
CA THR A 195 0.22 -3.89 -17.21
C THR A 195 0.65 -2.42 -17.24
N LEU A 196 0.59 -1.73 -16.10
CA LEU A 196 0.87 -0.29 -15.93
C LEU A 196 2.36 0.05 -15.99
N ALA A 197 3.21 -0.87 -15.55
CA ALA A 197 4.66 -0.74 -15.53
C ALA A 197 5.27 -1.94 -16.28
N PRO A 198 5.26 -1.93 -17.62
CA PRO A 198 5.83 -3.02 -18.41
C PRO A 198 7.31 -3.21 -18.08
N GLY A 199 7.73 -4.49 -18.08
CA GLY A 199 9.11 -4.88 -17.79
C GLY A 199 10.10 -4.21 -18.75
N TRP A 200 11.23 -3.77 -18.22
CA TRP A 200 12.30 -3.18 -19.04
C TRP A 200 13.00 -4.28 -19.84
N PRO A 201 12.96 -4.26 -21.19
CA PRO A 201 13.52 -5.33 -22.00
C PRO A 201 15.06 -5.28 -22.07
N GLY A 202 15.69 -4.19 -21.61
CA GLY A 202 17.09 -3.88 -21.89
C GLY A 202 17.24 -3.02 -23.15
N LEU A 203 18.42 -2.44 -23.37
CA LEU A 203 18.69 -1.57 -24.52
C LEU A 203 19.03 -2.35 -25.81
N HIS A 204 19.42 -3.63 -25.68
CA HIS A 204 20.00 -4.42 -26.77
C HIS A 204 19.09 -5.55 -27.26
N SER A 205 17.89 -5.66 -26.71
CA SER A 205 16.87 -6.64 -27.06
C SER A 205 15.94 -6.17 -28.18
N ALA A 206 16.09 -4.92 -28.63
CA ALA A 206 15.39 -4.34 -29.78
C ALA A 206 16.27 -4.41 -31.05
N GLY A 207 16.93 -5.55 -31.28
CA GLY A 207 17.73 -5.87 -32.47
C GLY A 207 17.04 -6.90 -33.35
#